data_AF-A0A939KX12-F1
#
_entry.id   AF-A0A939KX12-F1
#
_cell.length_a   1.000
_cell.length_b   1.000
_cell.length_c   1.000
_cell.angle_alpha   90.00
_cell.angle_beta   90.00
_cell.angle_gamma   90.00
#
_symmetry.space_group_name_H-M   'P 1'
#
loop_
_entity.id
_entity.type
_entity.pdbx_description
1 polymer ?
#
loop_
_entity_poly.entity_id
_entity_poly.type
_entity_poly.pdbx_seq_one_letter_code
_entity_poly.pdbx_strand_id
1 'polypeptide(L)'
;HEYIRTGHLDSKFGFDPNQLDRVFAFISKQSGLECIGLHAHIGSQIFELQPHEDLGSVMVDWLVKAHSYGLPTRILDVGGGLGIRYVETDDPPSIDAWVKTVSEAIARACKERQWPLPELMCEPGRSLIGTACCTAYTIGSRKEIPEMRTYLAVDGGMSDNARPITYESVYRAVVANRMSEAYTETVTIAGKHCESGDILIKDAPLPATKPEDILVMMCTGAYNYSMASNYNRLTRPAAVLVKDGVAKTILERETYEDLIKSDRLPDGLGSSLSN
;
A
#
# COMPACT_ATOMS: atom_id res chain seq x y z
N HIS A 1 1.76 2.04 13.26
CA HIS A 1 2.33 3.38 13.03
C HIS A 1 1.22 4.42 13.11
N GLU A 2 1.49 5.60 13.65
CA GLU A 2 0.53 6.72 13.70
C GLU A 2 -0.03 7.06 12.31
N TYR A 3 0.80 6.94 11.27
CA TYR A 3 0.42 7.14 9.85
C TYR A 3 -0.50 6.06 9.24
N ILE A 4 -0.81 4.97 9.96
CA ILE A 4 -1.54 3.80 9.43
C ILE A 4 -2.93 3.63 10.09
N ARG A 5 -3.22 4.39 11.16
CA ARG A 5 -4.50 4.36 11.86
C ARG A 5 -5.44 5.45 11.32
N THR A 6 -6.46 5.07 10.54
CA THR A 6 -7.44 6.01 9.96
C THR A 6 -8.70 6.20 10.82
N GLY A 7 -8.86 5.42 11.89
CA GLY A 7 -10.04 5.41 12.76
C GLY A 7 -10.02 6.39 13.95
N HIS A 8 -9.14 7.38 13.99
CA HIS A 8 -9.19 8.42 15.03
C HIS A 8 -10.27 9.48 14.71
N LEU A 9 -10.87 10.03 15.76
CA LEU A 9 -11.76 11.20 15.70
C LEU A 9 -11.11 12.42 15.02
N ASP A 10 -9.77 12.49 15.05
CA ASP A 10 -8.97 13.45 14.31
C ASP A 10 -8.55 12.88 12.95
N SER A 11 -9.53 12.79 12.04
CA SER A 11 -9.34 12.33 10.67
C SER A 11 -10.04 13.27 9.71
N LYS A 12 -9.45 13.45 8.51
CA LYS A 12 -10.07 14.24 7.43
C LYS A 12 -11.23 13.52 6.74
N PHE A 13 -11.52 12.27 7.12
CA PHE A 13 -12.45 11.38 6.45
C PHE A 13 -13.69 11.09 7.30
N GLY A 14 -14.80 10.84 6.61
CA GLY A 14 -16.04 10.37 7.23
C GLY A 14 -16.76 11.43 8.05
N PHE A 15 -17.81 10.97 8.73
CA PHE A 15 -18.54 11.76 9.71
C PHE A 15 -18.29 11.17 11.09
N ASP A 16 -18.13 12.04 12.08
CA ASP A 16 -18.09 11.61 13.47
C ASP A 16 -19.43 10.92 13.82
N PRO A 17 -19.44 9.84 14.61
CA PRO A 17 -20.68 9.19 15.06
C PRO A 17 -21.72 10.16 15.65
N ASN A 18 -21.27 11.22 16.34
CA ASN A 18 -22.13 12.27 16.91
C ASN A 18 -22.80 13.17 15.86
N GLN A 19 -22.33 13.14 14.61
CA GLN A 19 -22.88 13.89 13.48
C GLN A 19 -23.90 13.08 12.67
N LEU A 20 -23.90 11.75 12.80
CA LEU A 20 -24.66 10.86 11.91
C LEU A 20 -26.16 11.13 11.94
N ASP A 21 -26.76 11.41 13.11
CA ASP A 21 -28.17 11.77 13.22
C ASP A 21 -28.52 13.00 12.35
N ARG A 22 -27.64 14.02 12.36
CA ARG A 22 -27.82 15.24 11.55
C ARG A 22 -27.65 14.94 10.06
N VAL A 23 -26.69 14.09 9.71
CA VAL A 23 -26.42 13.67 8.32
C VAL A 23 -27.62 12.90 7.77
N PHE A 24 -28.13 11.90 8.48
CA PHE A 24 -29.30 11.12 8.05
C PHE A 24 -30.55 11.99 7.90
N ALA A 25 -30.80 12.88 8.87
CA ALA A 25 -31.92 13.82 8.80
C ALA A 25 -31.81 14.83 7.64
N PHE A 26 -30.58 15.18 7.24
CA PHE A 26 -30.35 16.04 6.08
C PHE A 26 -30.60 15.27 4.78
N ILE A 27 -30.03 14.07 4.64
CA ILE A 27 -30.13 13.24 3.43
C ILE A 27 -31.58 12.83 3.17
N SER A 28 -32.34 12.46 4.20
CA SER A 28 -33.75 12.04 4.04
C SER A 28 -34.66 13.14 3.47
N LYS A 29 -34.20 14.40 3.46
CA LYS A 29 -34.92 15.54 2.87
C LYS A 29 -34.46 15.88 1.46
N GLN A 30 -33.44 15.21 0.92
CA GLN A 30 -32.91 15.48 -0.41
C GLN A 30 -33.52 14.52 -1.43
N SER A 31 -34.34 15.05 -2.35
CA SER A 31 -34.96 14.24 -3.42
C SER A 31 -33.97 13.74 -4.48
N GLY A 32 -32.78 14.34 -4.56
CA GLY A 32 -31.72 13.96 -5.51
C GLY A 32 -30.70 12.97 -4.96
N LEU A 33 -30.84 12.51 -3.72
CA LEU A 33 -29.90 11.58 -3.07
C LEU A 33 -30.64 10.33 -2.57
N GLU A 34 -30.01 9.18 -2.74
CA GLU A 34 -30.46 7.91 -2.15
C GLU A 34 -29.34 7.34 -1.28
N CYS A 35 -29.58 7.23 0.03
CA CYS A 35 -28.63 6.61 0.95
C CYS A 35 -28.79 5.09 0.92
N ILE A 36 -27.99 4.43 0.08
CA ILE A 36 -28.07 2.98 -0.14
C ILE A 36 -27.29 2.14 0.87
N GLY A 37 -26.43 2.76 1.69
CA GLY A 37 -25.58 2.04 2.63
C GLY A 37 -24.64 2.91 3.43
N LEU A 38 -23.80 2.27 4.23
CA LEU A 38 -22.80 2.89 5.09
C LEU A 38 -21.41 2.30 4.80
N HIS A 39 -20.38 3.11 4.97
CA HIS A 39 -18.98 2.74 4.78
C HIS A 39 -18.16 3.06 6.03
N ALA A 40 -17.19 2.20 6.32
CA ALA A 40 -16.16 2.48 7.31
C ALA A 40 -14.83 1.87 6.90
N HIS A 41 -13.73 2.58 7.16
CA HIS A 41 -12.37 2.09 6.96
C HIS A 41 -11.50 2.38 8.19
N ILE A 42 -11.13 1.33 8.91
CA ILE A 42 -10.52 1.43 10.25
C ILE A 42 -8.99 1.50 10.24
N GLY A 43 -8.33 1.21 9.11
CA GLY A 43 -6.89 1.35 8.96
C GLY A 43 -6.31 0.44 7.89
N SER A 44 -4.98 0.43 7.80
CA SER A 44 -4.21 -0.47 6.94
C SER A 44 -3.32 -1.39 7.78
N GLN A 45 -2.91 -2.53 7.22
CA GLN A 45 -1.94 -3.43 7.85
C GLN A 45 -2.37 -3.91 9.24
N ILE A 46 -3.66 -4.24 9.39
CA ILE A 46 -4.26 -4.75 10.62
C ILE A 46 -4.09 -6.27 10.65
N PHE A 47 -3.58 -6.79 11.76
CA PHE A 47 -3.38 -8.22 11.97
C PHE A 47 -4.44 -8.81 12.92
N GLU A 48 -4.98 -8.00 13.83
CA GLU A 48 -6.00 -8.43 14.76
C GLU A 48 -7.36 -8.56 14.06
N LEU A 49 -8.06 -9.66 14.32
CA LEU A 49 -9.43 -9.87 13.82
C LEU A 49 -10.48 -9.11 14.65
N GLN A 50 -10.20 -8.84 15.93
CA GLN A 50 -11.15 -8.21 16.85
C GLN A 50 -11.67 -6.83 16.36
N PRO A 51 -10.83 -5.90 15.86
CA PRO A 51 -11.33 -4.62 15.35
C PRO A 51 -12.31 -4.76 14.18
N HIS A 52 -12.14 -5.78 13.34
CA HIS A 52 -13.03 -6.07 12.23
C HIS A 52 -14.35 -6.71 12.71
N GLU A 53 -14.31 -7.53 13.75
CA GLU A 53 -15.50 -8.06 14.43
C GLU A 53 -16.33 -6.93 15.08
N ASP A 54 -15.66 -6.06 15.84
CA ASP A 54 -16.30 -4.93 16.54
C ASP A 54 -16.96 -3.96 15.54
N LEU A 55 -16.28 -3.69 14.42
CA LEU A 55 -16.79 -2.83 13.35
C LEU A 55 -18.12 -3.36 12.78
N GLY A 56 -18.22 -4.67 12.55
CA GLY A 56 -19.43 -5.29 12.00
C GLY A 56 -20.67 -5.00 12.85
N SER A 57 -20.55 -5.12 14.18
CA SER A 57 -21.66 -4.83 15.11
C SER A 57 -22.06 -3.35 15.07
N VAL A 58 -21.08 -2.44 15.15
CA VAL A 58 -21.31 -0.98 15.15
C VAL A 58 -21.94 -0.52 13.83
N MET A 59 -21.51 -1.08 12.69
CA MET A 59 -22.08 -0.72 11.39
C MET A 59 -23.54 -1.13 11.25
N VAL A 60 -23.93 -2.30 11.79
CA VAL A 60 -25.33 -2.74 11.79
C VAL A 60 -26.19 -1.82 12.66
N ASP A 61 -25.70 -1.37 13.83
CA ASP A 61 -26.39 -0.38 14.66
C ASP A 61 -26.71 0.90 13.89
N TRP A 62 -25.72 1.43 13.17
CA TRP A 62 -25.92 2.63 12.35
C TRP A 62 -26.81 2.40 11.15
N LEU A 63 -26.80 1.21 10.56
CA LEU A 63 -27.67 0.87 9.43
C LEU A 63 -29.15 0.83 9.86
N VAL A 64 -29.44 0.21 11.01
CA VAL A 64 -30.79 0.23 11.63
C VAL A 64 -31.20 1.66 11.97
N LYS A 65 -30.27 2.45 12.53
CA LYS A 65 -30.51 3.86 12.86
C LYS A 65 -30.84 4.68 11.61
N ALA A 66 -30.09 4.53 10.52
CA ALA A 66 -30.35 5.20 9.26
C ALA A 66 -31.75 4.89 8.71
N HIS A 67 -32.20 3.63 8.84
CA HIS A 67 -33.54 3.25 8.43
C HIS A 67 -34.65 3.98 9.21
N SER A 68 -34.44 4.30 10.49
CA SER A 68 -35.41 5.09 11.27
C SER A 68 -35.63 6.51 10.72
N TYR A 69 -34.75 7.01 9.84
CA TYR A 69 -34.90 8.26 9.09
C TYR A 69 -35.57 8.08 7.71
N GLY A 70 -36.03 6.88 7.38
CA GLY A 70 -36.63 6.55 6.08
C GLY A 70 -35.59 6.30 4.97
N LEU A 71 -34.33 6.05 5.32
CA LEU A 71 -33.27 5.78 4.35
C LEU A 71 -33.26 4.30 3.93
N PRO A 72 -33.16 3.97 2.63
CA PRO A 72 -33.20 2.58 2.13
C PRO A 72 -31.81 1.91 2.20
N THR A 73 -31.18 1.93 3.38
CA THR A 73 -29.85 1.36 3.58
C THR A 73 -29.86 -0.16 3.47
N ARG A 74 -29.11 -0.69 2.51
CA ARG A 74 -29.01 -2.13 2.20
C ARG A 74 -27.58 -2.62 1.98
N ILE A 75 -26.59 -1.73 1.89
CA ILE A 75 -25.17 -2.04 1.76
C ILE A 75 -24.43 -1.71 3.06
N LEU A 76 -23.53 -2.59 3.47
CA LEU A 76 -22.45 -2.29 4.40
C LEU A 76 -21.11 -2.50 3.70
N ASP A 77 -20.30 -1.47 3.64
CA ASP A 77 -18.91 -1.55 3.22
C ASP A 77 -17.97 -1.42 4.42
N VAL A 78 -17.27 -2.50 4.73
CA VAL A 78 -16.35 -2.61 5.88
C VAL A 78 -14.93 -2.16 5.54
N GLY A 79 -14.73 -1.63 4.32
CA GLY A 79 -13.46 -1.15 3.82
C GLY A 79 -12.43 -2.26 3.67
N GLY A 80 -11.17 -1.86 3.54
CA GLY A 80 -10.02 -2.76 3.49
C GLY A 80 -9.30 -2.89 4.84
N GLY A 81 -8.00 -3.08 4.75
CA GLY A 81 -7.10 -2.95 5.91
C GLY A 81 -6.37 -4.21 6.33
N LEU A 82 -6.81 -5.37 5.82
CA LEU A 82 -6.16 -6.65 6.05
C LEU A 82 -4.67 -6.58 5.70
N GLY A 83 -3.83 -6.94 6.68
CA GLY A 83 -2.39 -6.91 6.53
C GLY A 83 -1.83 -8.02 5.65
N ILE A 84 -0.57 -7.83 5.26
CA ILE A 84 0.26 -8.85 4.59
C ILE A 84 1.57 -9.04 5.34
N ARG A 85 2.26 -10.13 5.08
CA ARG A 85 3.60 -10.40 5.63
C ARG A 85 4.66 -9.69 4.78
N TYR A 86 5.28 -8.61 5.28
CA TYR A 86 6.45 -7.97 4.65
C TYR A 86 7.76 -8.59 5.12
N VAL A 87 7.83 -8.93 6.41
CA VAL A 87 8.98 -9.57 7.05
C VAL A 87 8.54 -10.82 7.83
N GLU A 88 9.49 -11.64 8.24
CA GLU A 88 9.26 -12.93 8.89
C GLU A 88 8.41 -12.84 10.16
N THR A 89 8.53 -11.73 10.90
CA THR A 89 7.84 -11.48 12.16
C THR A 89 6.39 -11.02 12.00
N ASP A 90 5.97 -10.64 10.78
CA ASP A 90 4.58 -10.27 10.52
C ASP A 90 3.70 -11.52 10.49
N ASP A 91 2.54 -11.47 11.17
CA ASP A 91 1.61 -12.59 11.27
C ASP A 91 0.16 -12.17 10.99
N PRO A 92 -0.17 -11.81 9.73
CA PRO A 92 -1.54 -11.45 9.36
C PRO A 92 -2.46 -12.69 9.32
N PRO A 93 -3.77 -12.52 9.56
CA PRO A 93 -4.73 -13.59 9.37
C PRO A 93 -4.90 -13.89 7.88
N SER A 94 -5.40 -15.09 7.55
CA SER A 94 -5.76 -15.39 6.17
C SER A 94 -6.96 -14.56 5.72
N ILE A 95 -7.12 -14.37 4.41
CA ILE A 95 -8.30 -13.73 3.82
C ILE A 95 -9.58 -14.48 4.25
N ASP A 96 -9.55 -15.82 4.28
CA ASP A 96 -10.68 -16.64 4.72
C ASP A 96 -11.06 -16.37 6.19
N ALA A 97 -10.07 -16.30 7.08
CA ALA A 97 -10.30 -16.01 8.50
C ALA A 97 -10.91 -14.62 8.67
N TRP A 98 -10.38 -13.63 7.95
CA TRP A 98 -10.88 -12.26 7.99
C TRP A 98 -12.32 -12.14 7.46
N VAL A 99 -12.62 -12.69 6.27
CA VAL A 99 -13.97 -12.67 5.69
C VAL A 99 -14.96 -13.39 6.59
N LYS A 100 -14.57 -14.54 7.16
CA LYS A 100 -15.40 -15.29 8.10
C LYS A 100 -15.73 -14.45 9.34
N THR A 101 -14.72 -13.87 10.00
CA THR A 101 -14.94 -13.03 11.18
C THR A 101 -15.90 -11.88 10.91
N VAL A 102 -15.69 -11.13 9.81
CA VAL A 102 -16.54 -9.99 9.47
C VAL A 102 -17.98 -10.43 9.17
N SER A 103 -18.14 -11.46 8.34
CA SER A 103 -19.48 -11.93 7.94
C SER A 103 -20.26 -12.52 9.11
N GLU A 104 -19.61 -13.28 10.00
CA GLU A 104 -20.24 -13.83 11.20
C GLU A 104 -20.64 -12.73 12.20
N ALA A 105 -19.79 -11.70 12.36
CA ALA A 105 -20.10 -10.55 13.22
C ALA A 105 -21.34 -9.79 12.74
N ILE A 106 -21.42 -9.49 11.44
CA ILE A 106 -22.56 -8.82 10.83
C ILE A 106 -23.82 -9.69 10.92
N ALA A 107 -23.73 -10.97 10.58
CA ALA A 107 -24.87 -11.88 10.64
C ALA A 107 -25.44 -12.01 12.06
N ARG A 108 -24.57 -12.09 13.07
CA ARG A 108 -24.97 -12.11 14.49
C ARG A 108 -25.65 -10.79 14.89
N ALA A 109 -25.04 -9.65 14.56
CA ALA A 109 -25.59 -8.35 14.88
C ALA A 109 -26.97 -8.10 14.22
N CYS A 110 -27.12 -8.47 12.95
CA CYS A 110 -28.39 -8.44 12.22
C CYS A 110 -29.45 -9.31 12.91
N LYS A 111 -29.11 -10.54 13.31
CA LYS A 111 -30.03 -11.44 14.01
C LYS A 111 -30.51 -10.86 15.33
N GLU A 112 -29.62 -10.30 16.14
CA GLU A 112 -29.94 -9.68 17.43
C GLU A 112 -30.90 -8.49 17.28
N ARG A 113 -30.73 -7.70 16.21
CA ARG A 113 -31.53 -6.51 15.91
C ARG A 113 -32.77 -6.81 15.04
N GLN A 114 -33.02 -8.08 14.75
CA GLN A 114 -34.09 -8.52 13.83
C GLN A 114 -34.04 -7.81 12.47
N TRP A 115 -32.83 -7.61 11.95
CA TRP A 115 -32.56 -6.88 10.73
C TRP A 115 -32.19 -7.84 9.58
N PRO A 116 -32.61 -7.60 8.31
CA PRO A 116 -32.16 -8.39 7.18
C PRO A 116 -30.64 -8.28 6.97
N LEU A 117 -30.05 -9.32 6.37
CA LEU A 117 -28.64 -9.27 5.98
C LEU A 117 -28.45 -8.21 4.88
N PRO A 118 -27.51 -7.26 5.05
CA PRO A 118 -27.15 -6.33 3.99
C PRO A 118 -26.28 -7.02 2.93
N GLU A 119 -26.17 -6.39 1.77
CA GLU A 119 -25.07 -6.65 0.85
C GLU A 119 -23.76 -6.20 1.51
N LEU A 120 -22.82 -7.14 1.66
CA LEU A 120 -21.52 -6.89 2.28
C LEU A 120 -20.48 -6.58 1.20
N MET A 121 -19.88 -5.40 1.28
CA MET A 121 -18.76 -4.97 0.46
C MET A 121 -17.49 -4.86 1.30
N CYS A 122 -16.34 -5.00 0.66
CA CYS A 122 -15.04 -4.76 1.25
C CYS A 122 -14.04 -4.27 0.20
N GLU A 123 -12.97 -3.60 0.64
CA GLU A 123 -12.03 -2.88 -0.23
C GLU A 123 -10.57 -3.35 -0.05
N PRO A 124 -10.24 -4.65 -0.20
CA PRO A 124 -8.88 -5.12 -0.03
C PRO A 124 -7.98 -4.64 -1.19
N GLY A 125 -7.03 -3.75 -0.88
CA GLY A 125 -5.97 -3.36 -1.83
C GLY A 125 -4.69 -4.16 -1.61
N ARG A 126 -4.01 -3.85 -0.49
CA ARG A 126 -2.71 -4.44 -0.13
C ARG A 126 -2.73 -5.96 -0.09
N SER A 127 -3.76 -6.55 0.50
CA SER A 127 -3.89 -8.01 0.67
C SER A 127 -4.17 -8.75 -0.63
N LEU A 128 -4.65 -8.08 -1.68
CA LEU A 128 -4.82 -8.70 -2.99
C LEU A 128 -3.53 -8.70 -3.80
N ILE A 129 -2.85 -7.54 -3.89
CA ILE A 129 -1.77 -7.35 -4.87
C ILE A 129 -0.38 -7.29 -4.25
N GLY A 130 -0.26 -7.00 -2.96
CA GLY A 130 1.02 -6.71 -2.32
C GLY A 130 2.04 -7.84 -2.46
N THR A 131 1.64 -9.07 -2.18
CA THR A 131 2.48 -10.28 -2.27
C THR A 131 2.64 -10.82 -3.69
N ALA A 132 1.85 -10.34 -4.66
CA ALA A 132 1.89 -10.81 -6.03
C ALA A 132 3.04 -10.22 -6.86
N CYS A 133 3.72 -9.19 -6.34
CA CYS A 133 4.85 -8.54 -7.02
C CYS A 133 6.07 -8.38 -6.11
N CYS A 134 7.23 -8.35 -6.74
CA CYS A 134 8.51 -7.98 -6.13
C CYS A 134 9.22 -6.98 -7.06
N THR A 135 10.18 -6.23 -6.51
CA THR A 135 11.00 -5.29 -7.29
C THR A 135 12.42 -5.80 -7.33
N ALA A 136 12.95 -6.01 -8.52
CA ALA A 136 14.34 -6.41 -8.73
C ALA A 136 15.21 -5.18 -9.02
N TYR A 137 16.41 -5.20 -8.47
CA TYR A 137 17.44 -4.20 -8.64
C TYR A 137 18.77 -4.85 -8.97
N THR A 138 19.61 -4.12 -9.70
CA THR A 138 21.02 -4.46 -9.89
C THR A 138 21.84 -3.79 -8.79
N ILE A 139 22.66 -4.58 -8.08
CA ILE A 139 23.61 -4.02 -7.10
C ILE A 139 24.73 -3.30 -7.85
N GLY A 140 24.96 -2.04 -7.48
CA GLY A 140 26.05 -1.21 -8.01
C GLY A 140 27.23 -1.16 -7.06
N SER A 141 27.41 -0.02 -6.38
CA SER A 141 28.58 0.23 -5.53
C SER A 141 28.39 -0.26 -4.09
N ARG A 142 29.49 -0.71 -3.49
CA ARG A 142 29.63 -1.00 -2.06
C ARG A 142 30.50 0.06 -1.39
N LYS A 143 30.06 0.57 -0.25
CA LYS A 143 30.86 1.48 0.59
C LYS A 143 30.92 0.95 2.00
N GLU A 144 32.10 0.55 2.43
CA GLU A 144 32.37 0.14 3.80
C GLU A 144 32.79 1.35 4.62
N ILE A 145 32.10 1.58 5.73
CA ILE A 145 32.49 2.57 6.73
C ILE A 145 32.94 1.78 7.96
N PRO A 146 34.26 1.69 8.22
CA PRO A 146 34.80 0.92 9.34
C PRO A 146 34.08 1.26 10.65
N GLU A 147 33.79 0.22 11.45
CA GLU A 147 33.15 0.32 12.77
C GLU A 147 31.73 0.93 12.78
N MET A 148 31.16 1.23 11.61
CA MET A 148 29.82 1.79 11.49
C MET A 148 28.89 0.87 10.70
N ARG A 149 29.01 0.87 9.37
CA ARG A 149 28.07 0.17 8.48
C ARG A 149 28.63 0.03 7.08
N THR A 150 28.10 -0.95 6.36
CA THR A 150 28.32 -1.13 4.94
C THR A 150 27.07 -0.69 4.18
N TYR A 151 27.25 0.13 3.16
CA TYR A 151 26.20 0.51 2.22
C TYR A 151 26.33 -0.28 0.92
N LEU A 152 25.19 -0.77 0.43
CA LEU A 152 25.02 -1.27 -0.93
C LEU A 152 24.08 -0.34 -1.68
N ALA A 153 24.55 0.24 -2.77
CA ALA A 153 23.74 1.07 -3.66
C ALA A 153 23.10 0.19 -4.74
N VAL A 154 21.83 0.46 -5.05
CA VAL A 154 21.09 -0.22 -6.12
C VAL A 154 20.61 0.75 -7.20
N ASP A 155 20.24 0.23 -8.36
CA ASP A 155 19.82 1.00 -9.56
C ASP A 155 18.37 1.53 -9.52
N GLY A 156 17.80 1.66 -8.33
CA GLY A 156 16.52 2.30 -8.05
C GLY A 156 16.57 3.14 -6.77
N GLY A 157 15.49 3.17 -6.00
CA GLY A 157 15.41 3.86 -4.71
C GLY A 157 14.02 4.40 -4.40
N MET A 158 13.98 5.54 -3.70
CA MET A 158 12.75 6.21 -3.29
C MET A 158 11.82 6.61 -4.46
N SER A 159 12.34 6.74 -5.69
CA SER A 159 11.51 7.03 -6.86
C SER A 159 10.62 5.87 -7.29
N ASP A 160 11.03 4.62 -7.10
CA ASP A 160 10.23 3.42 -7.40
C ASP A 160 9.61 2.78 -6.15
N ASN A 161 10.19 3.04 -4.97
CA ASN A 161 9.66 2.61 -3.68
C ASN A 161 9.78 3.73 -2.63
N ALA A 162 8.80 4.64 -2.62
CA ALA A 162 8.76 5.75 -1.66
C ALA A 162 8.37 5.34 -0.24
N ARG A 163 8.00 4.08 0.00
CA ARG A 163 7.41 3.65 1.28
C ARG A 163 8.38 3.66 2.45
N PRO A 164 9.66 3.25 2.33
CA PRO A 164 10.63 3.34 3.41
C PRO A 164 10.84 4.78 3.88
N ILE A 165 11.01 5.73 2.96
CA ILE A 165 11.24 7.14 3.33
C ILE A 165 9.97 7.83 3.86
N THR A 166 8.78 7.45 3.37
CA THR A 166 7.51 8.11 3.74
C THR A 166 6.89 7.54 5.02
N TYR A 167 7.00 6.23 5.21
CA TYR A 167 6.26 5.50 6.24
C TYR A 167 7.14 4.62 7.11
N GLU A 168 8.46 4.68 6.96
CA GLU A 168 9.41 3.79 7.63
C GLU A 168 9.07 2.31 7.41
N SER A 169 8.48 2.01 6.24
CA SER A 169 8.04 0.66 5.91
C SER A 169 9.23 -0.29 5.80
N VAL A 170 9.15 -1.40 6.52
CA VAL A 170 10.16 -2.46 6.51
C VAL A 170 9.83 -3.46 5.40
N TYR A 171 10.87 -3.99 4.77
CA TYR A 171 10.78 -4.99 3.72
C TYR A 171 11.79 -6.10 3.95
N ARG A 172 11.50 -7.27 3.39
CA ARG A 172 12.49 -8.31 3.16
C ARG A 172 13.16 -8.12 1.81
N ALA A 173 14.49 -8.24 1.78
CA ALA A 173 15.26 -8.38 0.55
C ALA A 173 15.94 -9.75 0.46
N VAL A 174 16.14 -10.22 -0.75
CA VAL A 174 16.91 -11.44 -1.06
C VAL A 174 17.81 -11.19 -2.26
N VAL A 175 18.86 -11.99 -2.43
CA VAL A 175 19.71 -11.95 -3.63
C VAL A 175 19.30 -13.11 -4.53
N ALA A 176 18.53 -12.82 -5.59
CA ALA A 176 17.82 -13.81 -6.38
C ALA A 176 18.74 -14.83 -7.07
N ASN A 177 19.93 -14.38 -7.50
CA ASN A 177 20.95 -15.24 -8.10
C ASN A 177 21.86 -15.95 -7.06
N ARG A 178 21.60 -15.78 -5.76
CA ARG A 178 22.38 -16.36 -4.63
C ARG A 178 21.49 -16.93 -3.52
N MET A 179 20.28 -17.41 -3.86
CA MET A 179 19.26 -17.82 -2.88
C MET A 179 19.65 -18.96 -1.93
N SER A 180 20.64 -19.78 -2.28
CA SER A 180 21.11 -20.90 -1.45
C SER A 180 22.29 -20.54 -0.55
N GLU A 181 22.82 -19.32 -0.65
CA GLU A 181 23.96 -18.89 0.16
C GLU A 181 23.50 -18.42 1.54
N ALA A 182 24.32 -18.71 2.56
CA ALA A 182 24.04 -18.29 3.93
C ALA A 182 24.17 -16.76 4.07
N TYR A 183 23.38 -16.17 4.96
CA TYR A 183 23.54 -14.76 5.29
C TYR A 183 24.80 -14.59 6.14
N THR A 184 25.76 -13.83 5.61
CA THR A 184 27.09 -13.65 6.21
C THR A 184 27.34 -12.21 6.64
N GLU A 185 26.49 -11.27 6.23
CA GLU A 185 26.63 -9.85 6.54
C GLU A 185 25.28 -9.17 6.77
N THR A 186 25.32 -8.06 7.50
CA THR A 186 24.20 -7.11 7.63
C THR A 186 24.62 -5.79 7.02
N VAL A 187 23.84 -5.28 6.08
CA VAL A 187 24.17 -4.08 5.29
C VAL A 187 22.99 -3.13 5.17
N THR A 188 23.27 -1.86 4.91
CA THR A 188 22.27 -0.84 4.55
C THR A 188 22.11 -0.80 3.03
N ILE A 189 20.88 -0.97 2.55
CA ILE A 189 20.54 -0.86 1.13
C ILE A 189 20.05 0.55 0.85
N ALA A 190 20.77 1.27 -0.01
CA ALA A 190 20.45 2.62 -0.45
C ALA A 190 20.11 2.64 -1.94
N GLY A 191 19.23 3.56 -2.34
CA GLY A 191 19.04 3.85 -3.76
C GLY A 191 20.15 4.76 -4.31
N LYS A 192 19.98 5.18 -5.57
CA LYS A 192 20.93 6.06 -6.28
C LYS A 192 20.54 7.53 -6.28
N HIS A 193 19.54 7.95 -5.51
CA HIS A 193 19.13 9.34 -5.46
C HIS A 193 20.11 10.18 -4.63
N CYS A 194 20.12 11.49 -4.86
CA CYS A 194 20.99 12.42 -4.13
C CYS A 194 20.44 12.80 -2.74
N GLU A 195 19.41 12.12 -2.25
CA GLU A 195 18.80 12.35 -0.96
C GLU A 195 19.39 11.40 0.08
N SER A 196 19.85 11.95 1.21
CA SER A 196 20.46 11.14 2.29
C SER A 196 19.49 10.12 2.89
N GLY A 197 18.20 10.41 2.80
CA GLY A 197 17.10 9.54 3.22
C GLY A 197 16.71 8.45 2.23
N ASP A 198 17.37 8.34 1.06
CA ASP A 198 17.11 7.29 0.06
C ASP A 198 17.65 5.91 0.51
N ILE A 199 17.06 5.41 1.59
CA ILE A 199 17.39 4.14 2.24
C ILE A 199 16.20 3.20 2.11
N LEU A 200 16.41 2.08 1.44
CA LEU A 200 15.38 1.05 1.22
C LEU A 200 15.28 0.09 2.42
N ILE A 201 16.42 -0.35 2.97
CA ILE A 201 16.51 -1.18 4.18
C ILE A 201 17.74 -0.76 4.98
N LYS A 202 17.59 -0.48 6.28
CA LYS A 202 18.71 -0.09 7.15
C LYS A 202 19.60 -1.28 7.53
N ASP A 203 18.98 -2.40 7.91
CA ASP A 203 19.66 -3.59 8.43
C ASP A 203 19.20 -4.84 7.67
N ALA A 204 19.75 -5.04 6.48
CA ALA A 204 19.43 -6.18 5.61
C ALA A 204 20.40 -7.33 5.83
N PRO A 205 19.96 -8.50 6.32
CA PRO A 205 20.79 -9.70 6.37
C PRO A 205 20.92 -10.31 4.96
N LEU A 206 22.12 -10.40 4.43
CA LEU A 206 22.40 -10.86 3.07
C LEU A 206 23.64 -11.79 3.03
N PRO A 207 23.77 -12.64 1.99
CA PRO A 207 25.06 -13.27 1.69
C PRO A 207 26.08 -12.21 1.25
N ALA A 208 27.36 -12.58 1.17
CA ALA A 208 28.38 -11.72 0.60
C ALA A 208 28.04 -11.36 -0.86
N THR A 209 27.69 -10.09 -1.08
CA THR A 209 27.23 -9.56 -2.37
C THR A 209 28.36 -9.00 -3.23
N LYS A 210 28.12 -8.92 -4.53
CA LYS A 210 29.00 -8.31 -5.53
C LYS A 210 28.20 -7.33 -6.41
N PRO A 211 28.89 -6.37 -7.06
CA PRO A 211 28.27 -5.63 -8.16
C PRO A 211 27.67 -6.59 -9.19
N GLU A 212 26.55 -6.19 -9.81
CA GLU A 212 25.73 -6.96 -10.75
C GLU A 212 24.91 -8.12 -10.15
N ASP A 213 24.99 -8.40 -8.85
CA ASP A 213 24.03 -9.30 -8.20
C ASP A 213 22.61 -8.71 -8.25
N ILE A 214 21.60 -9.57 -8.35
CA ILE A 214 20.20 -9.17 -8.46
C ILE A 214 19.54 -9.19 -7.07
N LEU A 215 19.36 -8.01 -6.49
CA LEU A 215 18.63 -7.82 -5.25
C LEU A 215 17.13 -7.75 -5.54
N VAL A 216 16.32 -8.52 -4.82
CA VAL A 216 14.86 -8.48 -4.94
C VAL A 216 14.24 -8.05 -3.61
N MET A 217 13.49 -6.95 -3.65
CA MET A 217 12.61 -6.49 -2.57
C MET A 217 11.27 -7.20 -2.70
N MET A 218 10.86 -7.90 -1.64
CA MET A 218 9.62 -8.68 -1.62
C MET A 218 8.40 -7.79 -1.35
N CYS A 219 7.21 -8.25 -1.73
CA CYS A 219 5.92 -7.64 -1.36
C CYS A 219 5.74 -6.19 -1.85
N THR A 220 6.15 -5.86 -3.07
CA THR A 220 6.13 -4.50 -3.62
C THR A 220 4.93 -4.24 -4.56
N GLY A 221 3.94 -5.12 -4.60
CA GLY A 221 2.79 -4.94 -5.52
C GLY A 221 1.83 -3.81 -5.14
N ALA A 222 1.80 -3.41 -3.88
CA ALA A 222 0.87 -2.41 -3.37
C ALA A 222 1.60 -1.13 -2.94
N TYR A 223 1.19 0.01 -3.49
CA TYR A 223 1.68 1.34 -3.13
C TYR A 223 3.16 1.64 -3.44
N ASN A 224 3.85 0.77 -4.20
CA ASN A 224 5.18 1.07 -4.74
C ASN A 224 5.03 1.79 -6.09
N TYR A 225 4.71 1.05 -7.15
CA TYR A 225 4.59 1.61 -8.49
C TYR A 225 3.56 2.76 -8.57
N SER A 226 2.44 2.64 -7.85
CA SER A 226 1.41 3.70 -7.82
C SER A 226 1.88 4.99 -7.15
N MET A 227 2.94 4.93 -6.34
CA MET A 227 3.61 6.09 -5.72
C MET A 227 4.92 6.45 -6.42
N ALA A 228 5.23 5.82 -7.56
CA ALA A 228 6.49 6.06 -8.25
C ALA A 228 6.56 7.49 -8.80
N SER A 229 7.75 8.08 -8.78
CA SER A 229 8.02 9.46 -9.21
C SER A 229 9.20 9.52 -10.18
N ASN A 230 9.39 10.68 -10.78
CA ASN A 230 10.58 10.99 -11.58
C ASN A 230 11.58 11.85 -10.80
N TYR A 231 11.69 11.63 -9.48
CA TYR A 231 12.68 12.34 -8.66
C TYR A 231 14.10 12.13 -9.23
N ASN A 232 14.89 13.19 -9.28
CA ASN A 232 16.16 13.27 -10.04
C ASN A 232 16.06 12.92 -11.54
N ARG A 233 14.90 13.05 -12.17
CA ARG A 233 14.66 12.69 -13.59
C ARG A 233 15.01 11.22 -13.89
N LEU A 234 14.78 10.31 -12.93
CA LEU A 234 14.81 8.88 -13.21
C LEU A 234 13.49 8.46 -13.87
N THR A 235 13.59 7.56 -14.85
CA THR A 235 12.45 6.95 -15.54
C THR A 235 11.79 5.92 -14.64
N ARG A 236 10.46 5.90 -14.55
CA ARG A 236 9.73 4.83 -13.87
C ARG A 236 10.08 3.46 -14.49
N PRO A 237 10.20 2.40 -13.67
CA PRO A 237 10.66 1.10 -14.14
C PRO A 237 9.61 0.42 -15.04
N ALA A 238 10.04 -0.59 -15.80
CA ALA A 238 9.08 -1.50 -16.43
C ALA A 238 8.44 -2.41 -15.37
N ALA A 239 7.27 -2.96 -15.68
CA ALA A 239 6.68 -4.07 -14.95
C ALA A 239 6.41 -5.25 -15.89
N VAL A 240 6.76 -6.45 -15.44
CA VAL A 240 6.55 -7.70 -16.18
C VAL A 240 5.62 -8.62 -15.40
N LEU A 241 4.70 -9.27 -16.10
CA LEU A 241 3.86 -10.33 -15.57
C LEU A 241 4.46 -11.67 -15.98
N VAL A 242 4.70 -12.55 -15.00
CA VAL A 242 5.15 -13.92 -15.24
C VAL A 242 3.98 -14.87 -14.97
N LYS A 243 3.64 -15.68 -15.97
CA LYS A 243 2.62 -16.72 -15.84
C LYS A 243 3.04 -17.95 -16.64
N ASP A 244 2.98 -19.12 -16.02
CA ASP A 244 3.29 -20.42 -16.65
C ASP A 244 4.65 -20.43 -17.39
N GLY A 245 5.67 -19.83 -16.76
CA GLY A 245 7.03 -19.72 -17.33
C GLY A 245 7.21 -18.65 -18.41
N VAL A 246 6.15 -17.90 -18.76
CA VAL A 246 6.19 -16.84 -19.77
C VAL A 246 6.19 -15.47 -19.10
N ALA A 247 7.19 -14.64 -19.42
CA ALA A 247 7.25 -13.25 -19.00
C ALA A 247 6.74 -12.32 -20.11
N LYS A 248 5.87 -11.37 -19.77
CA LYS A 248 5.39 -10.33 -20.67
C LYS A 248 5.43 -8.97 -20.00
N THR A 249 5.91 -7.95 -20.71
CA THR A 249 5.82 -6.57 -20.25
C THR A 249 4.36 -6.14 -20.19
N ILE A 250 3.96 -5.59 -19.05
CA ILE A 250 2.63 -5.02 -18.83
C ILE A 250 2.69 -3.50 -18.64
N LEU A 251 3.85 -2.96 -18.27
CA LEU A 251 4.16 -1.54 -18.22
C LEU A 251 5.56 -1.34 -18.80
N GLU A 252 5.66 -0.51 -19.84
CA GLU A 252 6.95 -0.15 -20.42
C GLU A 252 7.74 0.76 -19.49
N ARG A 253 9.06 0.63 -19.52
CA ARG A 253 9.94 1.58 -18.83
C ARG A 253 9.80 2.94 -19.51
N GLU A 254 9.72 4.00 -18.71
CA GLU A 254 9.74 5.35 -19.27
C GLU A 254 11.08 5.63 -19.98
N THR A 255 11.03 6.47 -20.99
CA THR A 255 12.19 6.93 -21.75
C THR A 255 12.63 8.33 -21.29
N TYR A 256 13.74 8.85 -21.81
CA TYR A 256 14.10 10.25 -21.54
C TYR A 256 13.12 11.23 -22.17
N GLU A 257 12.53 10.87 -23.31
CA GLU A 257 11.47 11.61 -23.96
C GLU A 257 10.22 11.73 -23.06
N ASP A 258 9.87 10.66 -22.34
CA ASP A 258 8.76 10.69 -21.37
C ASP A 258 8.97 11.70 -20.25
N LEU A 259 10.22 11.92 -19.83
CA LEU A 259 10.54 12.87 -18.76
C LEU A 259 10.27 14.32 -19.15
N ILE A 260 10.41 14.64 -20.43
CA ILE A 260 10.33 16.01 -20.95
C ILE A 260 9.07 16.25 -21.79
N LYS A 261 8.19 15.26 -21.97
CA LYS A 261 7.01 15.40 -22.85
C LYS A 261 6.06 16.54 -22.47
N SER A 262 6.02 16.86 -21.17
CA SER A 262 5.23 17.95 -20.60
C SER A 262 5.98 19.27 -20.54
N ASP A 263 7.29 19.25 -20.80
CA ASP A 263 8.12 20.45 -20.81
C ASP A 263 7.85 21.22 -22.11
N ARG A 264 7.83 22.55 -22.03
CA ARG A 264 7.68 23.44 -23.18
C ARG A 264 8.82 24.44 -23.11
N LEU A 265 9.62 24.48 -24.18
CA LEU A 265 10.66 25.49 -24.31
C LEU A 265 9.99 26.80 -24.78
N PRO A 266 10.05 27.89 -23.99
CA PRO A 266 9.55 29.19 -24.42
C PRO A 266 10.28 29.71 -25.66
N ASP A 267 9.56 30.51 -26.46
CA ASP A 267 10.15 31.22 -27.59
C ASP A 267 11.32 32.11 -27.14
N GLY A 268 12.43 32.09 -27.89
CA GLY A 268 13.62 32.90 -27.62
C GLY A 268 14.72 32.23 -26.79
N LEU A 269 14.50 31.04 -26.23
CA LEU A 269 15.54 30.24 -25.54
C LEU A 269 16.23 29.19 -26.44
N GLY A 270 15.71 28.96 -27.65
CA GLY A 270 16.13 27.88 -28.54
C GLY A 270 17.33 28.14 -29.47
N SER A 271 18.04 29.26 -29.35
CA SER A 271 19.03 29.70 -30.36
C SER A 271 20.44 29.97 -29.82
N SER A 272 20.99 29.10 -28.96
CA SER A 272 22.40 29.20 -28.57
C SER A 272 23.22 27.92 -28.71
N LEU A 273 22.67 26.83 -29.25
CA LEU A 273 23.44 25.65 -29.65
C LEU A 273 23.76 25.71 -31.14
N SER A 274 24.53 26.73 -31.52
CA SER A 274 25.30 26.75 -32.75
C SER A 274 26.75 27.06 -32.38
N ASN A 275 27.51 26.01 -32.09
CA ASN A 275 28.94 25.83 -32.38
C ASN A 275 29.35 24.40 -32.01
#